data_AF-A0A445EP58-F1
#
_entry.id   AF-A0A445EP58-F1
#
_cell.length_a   1.000
_cell.length_b   1.000
_cell.length_c   1.000
_cell.angle_alpha   90.00
_cell.angle_beta   90.00
_cell.angle_gamma   90.00
#
_symmetry.space_group_name_H-M   'P 1'
#
loop_
_entity.id
_entity.type
_entity.pdbx_description
1 polymer ?
#
loop_
_entity_poly.entity_id
_entity_poly.type
_entity_poly.pdbx_seq_one_letter_code
_entity_poly.pdbx_strand_id
1 'polypeptide(L)'
;MASDACSSNMRRGIGGADGQRELRSGNATSSSLQPQDVIDGVAPKCFCEKYAISYMSKTDTNPNRLFFGCPLLKVTEAHCKFFLWVDDHIVRVRAGEATRGSGDGKQSDVGKHLGMDNLIDHVEERIAKLEKLLNKKSREVELRKKAREAAARDMEASSTTSID
;
A
#
# COMPACT_ATOMS: atom_id res chain seq x y z
N MET A 1 -20.27 10.79 39.33
CA MET A 1 -21.12 10.96 38.14
C MET A 1 -21.09 12.43 37.75
N ALA A 2 -20.82 12.68 36.45
CA ALA A 2 -21.06 13.87 35.62
C ALA A 2 -20.59 15.26 36.09
N SER A 3 -20.05 16.18 35.28
CA SER A 3 -19.46 16.22 33.93
C SER A 3 -18.90 17.65 33.83
N ASP A 4 -17.60 17.83 33.56
CA ASP A 4 -17.01 19.17 33.45
C ASP A 4 -17.43 19.85 32.13
N ALA A 5 -18.07 21.00 32.26
CA ALA A 5 -18.37 21.90 31.15
C ALA A 5 -17.09 22.64 30.73
N CYS A 6 -16.63 22.38 29.50
CA CYS A 6 -15.47 23.06 28.94
C CYS A 6 -15.85 24.50 28.55
N SER A 7 -15.25 25.46 29.24
CA SER A 7 -15.51 26.89 29.15
C SER A 7 -14.93 27.50 27.87
N SER A 8 -15.77 28.22 27.14
CA SER A 8 -15.44 29.02 25.96
C SER A 8 -14.66 30.28 26.33
N ASN A 9 -13.42 30.40 25.87
CA ASN A 9 -12.63 31.63 26.05
C ASN A 9 -12.94 32.67 24.96
N MET A 10 -13.69 33.71 25.35
CA MET A 10 -13.76 35.00 24.68
C MET A 10 -12.55 35.86 25.11
N ARG A 11 -11.79 36.47 24.18
CA ARG A 11 -11.02 37.69 24.46
C ARG A 11 -11.07 38.68 23.29
N ARG A 12 -11.44 39.93 23.62
CA ARG A 12 -11.37 41.13 22.77
C ARG A 12 -9.95 41.72 22.80
N GLY A 13 -9.56 42.41 21.73
CA GLY A 13 -8.42 43.32 21.70
C GLY A 13 -8.35 44.07 20.36
N ILE A 14 -8.28 45.40 20.43
CA ILE A 14 -8.35 46.39 19.34
C ILE A 14 -6.92 46.85 18.94
N GLY A 15 -6.68 47.01 17.63
CA GLY A 15 -5.84 48.07 17.04
C GLY A 15 -4.33 47.82 16.83
N GLY A 16 -3.87 47.95 15.57
CA GLY A 16 -2.46 48.18 15.21
C GLY A 16 -2.05 47.59 13.85
N ALA A 17 -1.76 48.45 12.87
CA ALA A 17 -1.31 48.10 11.52
C ALA A 17 0.18 47.70 11.48
N ASP A 18 0.55 46.72 10.65
CA ASP A 18 1.60 46.83 9.63
C ASP A 18 1.96 45.48 8.98
N GLY A 19 1.67 45.37 7.67
CA GLY A 19 2.53 44.72 6.66
C GLY A 19 3.06 43.30 6.88
N GLN A 20 2.20 42.27 6.91
CA GLN A 20 2.62 40.94 6.49
C GLN A 20 1.47 40.23 5.79
N ARG A 21 1.72 39.80 4.55
CA ARG A 21 0.83 39.03 3.68
C ARG A 21 0.41 37.73 4.38
N GLU A 22 -0.68 37.81 5.14
CA GLU A 22 -1.33 36.70 5.82
C GLU A 22 -1.81 35.68 4.78
N LEU A 23 -1.22 34.48 4.83
CA LEU A 23 -1.87 33.29 4.30
C LEU A 23 -3.10 33.06 5.18
N ARG A 24 -4.24 33.61 4.74
CA ARG A 24 -5.56 33.34 5.32
C ARG A 24 -5.68 31.85 5.56
N SER A 25 -5.75 31.48 6.83
CA SER A 25 -6.18 30.17 7.29
C SER A 25 -7.60 29.98 6.76
N GLY A 26 -7.70 29.36 5.59
CA GLY A 26 -8.95 28.91 5.03
C GLY A 26 -9.47 27.83 5.96
N ASN A 27 -10.49 28.20 6.73
CA ASN A 27 -11.51 27.31 7.25
C ASN A 27 -11.94 26.34 6.14
N ALA A 28 -11.24 25.22 6.03
CA ALA A 28 -11.66 24.09 5.24
C ALA A 28 -12.91 23.55 5.94
N THR A 29 -14.08 24.00 5.47
CA THR A 29 -15.31 23.25 5.60
C THR A 29 -14.97 21.80 5.31
N SER A 30 -15.16 20.94 6.31
CA SER A 30 -15.02 19.49 6.22
C SER A 30 -15.80 19.03 4.98
N SER A 31 -15.10 18.90 3.86
CA SER A 31 -15.66 18.35 2.65
C SER A 31 -16.07 16.94 3.02
N SER A 32 -17.38 16.70 2.97
CA SER A 32 -18.02 15.42 3.25
C SER A 32 -17.46 14.38 2.28
N LEU A 33 -16.31 13.81 2.62
CA LEU A 33 -15.73 12.67 1.93
C LEU A 33 -16.74 11.54 2.11
N GLN A 34 -17.37 11.15 1.02
CA GLN A 34 -18.37 10.10 1.04
C GLN A 34 -17.68 8.79 1.46
N PRO A 35 -18.37 7.89 2.18
CA PRO A 35 -17.80 6.61 2.59
C PRO A 35 -17.23 5.78 1.42
N GLN A 36 -17.66 6.03 0.19
CA GLN A 36 -17.18 5.35 -1.01
C GLN A 36 -15.75 5.73 -1.43
N ASP A 37 -15.20 6.85 -0.97
CA ASP A 37 -13.84 7.30 -1.34
C ASP A 37 -12.72 6.69 -0.46
N VAL A 38 -13.10 5.91 0.55
CA VAL A 38 -12.16 5.24 1.45
C VAL A 38 -11.86 3.85 0.88
N ILE A 39 -10.90 3.78 -0.04
CA ILE A 39 -10.25 2.51 -0.38
C ILE A 39 -9.25 2.23 0.74
N ASP A 40 -9.48 1.14 1.49
CA ASP A 40 -8.68 0.80 2.67
C ASP A 40 -7.18 0.69 2.32
N GLY A 41 -6.37 1.52 2.97
CA GLY A 41 -4.90 1.55 2.85
C GLY A 41 -4.33 2.33 1.66
N VAL A 42 -5.16 2.87 0.76
CA VAL A 42 -4.69 3.67 -0.38
C VAL A 42 -4.79 5.16 -0.05
N ALA A 43 -3.79 5.94 -0.45
CA ALA A 43 -3.82 7.40 -0.30
C ALA A 43 -5.13 7.97 -0.90
N PRO A 44 -5.82 8.89 -0.21
CA PRO A 44 -7.08 9.45 -0.71
C PRO A 44 -6.86 10.20 -2.01
N LYS A 45 -7.87 10.25 -2.89
CA LYS A 45 -7.84 11.12 -4.07
C LYS A 45 -8.13 12.56 -3.67
N CYS A 46 -7.37 13.50 -4.23
CA CYS A 46 -7.70 14.92 -4.12
C CYS A 46 -8.84 15.28 -5.09
N PHE A 47 -9.36 16.52 -5.01
CA PHE A 47 -10.44 16.98 -5.90
C PHE A 47 -10.03 17.11 -7.39
N CYS A 48 -8.75 16.92 -7.72
CA CYS A 48 -8.29 16.73 -9.10
C CYS A 48 -8.36 15.26 -9.56
N GLU A 49 -8.96 14.37 -8.76
CA GLU A 49 -9.03 12.91 -8.96
C GLU A 49 -7.69 12.17 -9.01
N LYS A 50 -6.59 12.88 -8.74
CA LYS A 50 -5.24 12.32 -8.57
C LYS A 50 -5.04 11.86 -7.12
N TYR A 51 -4.28 10.79 -6.92
CA TYR A 51 -3.90 10.35 -5.57
C TYR A 51 -3.12 11.45 -4.85
N ALA A 52 -3.52 11.76 -3.61
CA ALA A 52 -2.86 12.75 -2.78
C ALA A 52 -1.49 12.27 -2.31
N ILE A 53 -0.55 13.20 -2.16
CA ILE A 53 0.82 12.94 -1.70
C ILE A 53 0.94 13.38 -0.23
N SER A 54 1.73 12.65 0.57
CA SER A 54 2.03 13.06 1.93
C SER A 54 3.10 14.16 1.97
N TYR A 55 2.81 15.20 2.74
CA TYR A 55 3.70 16.32 3.00
C TYR A 55 3.91 16.47 4.50
N MET A 56 5.07 17.00 4.87
CA MET A 56 5.41 17.33 6.25
C MET A 56 5.07 18.80 6.53
N SER A 57 4.25 19.04 7.55
CA SER A 57 3.91 20.39 8.01
C SER A 57 5.14 21.09 8.60
N LYS A 58 5.28 22.37 8.25
CA LYS A 58 6.33 23.27 8.74
C LYS A 58 5.78 24.42 9.57
N THR A 59 4.52 24.31 10.02
CA THR A 59 3.87 25.35 10.83
C THR A 59 4.24 25.20 12.29
N ASP A 60 4.35 26.31 13.03
CA ASP A 60 4.71 26.29 14.45
C ASP A 60 3.67 25.58 15.32
N THR A 61 2.40 25.59 14.91
CA THR A 61 1.30 24.92 15.63
C THR A 61 1.28 23.41 15.39
N ASN A 62 1.71 22.95 14.21
CA ASN A 62 1.72 21.53 13.85
C ASN A 62 3.07 21.15 13.23
N PRO A 63 4.19 21.25 13.96
CA PRO A 63 5.51 20.99 13.40
C PRO A 63 5.66 19.50 13.08
N ASN A 64 6.22 19.19 11.92
CA ASN A 64 6.56 17.83 11.47
C ASN A 64 5.35 16.85 11.33
N ARG A 65 4.10 17.30 11.52
CA ARG A 65 2.91 16.47 11.33
C ARG A 65 2.66 16.22 9.84
N LEU A 66 2.37 14.98 9.47
CA LEU A 66 2.12 14.59 8.07
C LEU A 66 0.68 14.85 7.64
N PHE A 67 0.49 15.42 6.46
CA PHE A 67 -0.82 15.60 5.82
C PHE A 67 -0.81 15.12 4.36
N PHE A 68 -1.93 14.62 3.87
CA PHE A 68 -2.17 14.40 2.44
C PHE A 68 -2.56 15.71 1.76
N GLY A 69 -1.90 16.04 0.66
CA GLY A 69 -2.17 17.20 -0.17
C GLY A 69 -2.27 16.87 -1.66
N CYS A 70 -2.85 17.79 -2.43
CA CYS A 70 -2.86 17.68 -3.89
C CYS A 70 -1.42 17.56 -4.44
N PRO A 71 -1.14 16.67 -5.40
CA PRO A 71 0.20 16.55 -6.00
C PRO A 71 0.73 17.86 -6.62
N LEU A 72 -0.19 18.72 -7.06
CA LEU A 72 0.12 20.00 -7.69
C LEU A 72 0.42 21.11 -6.66
N LEU A 73 0.37 20.83 -5.35
CA LEU A 73 0.58 21.80 -4.27
C LEU A 73 1.91 22.57 -4.37
N LYS A 74 2.96 21.94 -4.90
CA LYS A 74 4.31 22.51 -5.04
C LYS A 74 4.57 23.13 -6.41
N VAL A 75 3.65 22.99 -7.35
CA VAL A 75 3.76 23.49 -8.72
C VAL A 75 3.10 24.86 -8.77
N THR A 76 3.61 25.76 -9.62
CA THR A 76 3.04 27.11 -9.84
C THR A 76 1.64 27.08 -10.48
N GLU A 77 1.15 25.89 -10.85
CA GLU A 77 -0.19 25.68 -11.38
C GLU A 77 -1.27 25.79 -10.30
N ALA A 78 -2.51 26.04 -10.74
CA ALA A 78 -3.67 25.96 -9.87
C ALA A 78 -3.83 24.54 -9.32
N HIS A 79 -4.01 24.43 -8.01
CA HIS A 79 -4.19 23.15 -7.30
C HIS A 79 -5.47 23.22 -6.46
N CYS A 80 -6.11 22.07 -6.24
CA CYS A 80 -7.44 22.02 -5.62
C CYS A 80 -7.45 22.25 -4.09
N LYS A 81 -6.30 22.60 -3.49
CA LYS A 81 -6.14 22.83 -2.04
C LYS A 81 -6.65 21.69 -1.13
N PHE A 82 -6.69 20.47 -1.66
CA PHE A 82 -7.02 19.29 -0.86
C PHE A 82 -6.05 19.14 0.31
N PHE A 83 -6.60 18.86 1.49
CA PHE A 83 -5.85 18.73 2.74
C PHE A 83 -6.52 17.70 3.65
N LEU A 84 -5.75 16.77 4.20
CA LEU A 84 -6.22 15.82 5.20
C LEU A 84 -5.06 15.32 6.07
N TRP A 85 -5.22 15.29 7.40
CA TRP A 85 -4.20 14.73 8.27
C TRP A 85 -4.07 13.20 8.14
N VAL A 86 -2.83 12.71 8.12
CA VAL A 86 -2.54 11.28 7.89
C VAL A 86 -3.02 10.41 9.05
N ASP A 87 -2.80 10.85 10.29
CA ASP A 87 -3.27 10.19 11.51
C ASP A 87 -4.82 10.11 11.56
N ASP A 88 -5.51 11.20 11.24
CA ASP A 88 -6.98 11.21 11.15
C ASP A 88 -7.51 10.24 10.07
N HIS A 89 -6.76 10.07 8.98
CA HIS A 89 -7.10 9.09 7.95
C HIS A 89 -6.88 7.64 8.42
N ILE A 90 -5.73 7.35 9.06
CA ILE A 90 -5.43 6.02 9.60
C ILE A 90 -6.47 5.59 10.63
N VAL A 91 -6.86 6.50 11.53
CA VAL A 91 -7.91 6.24 12.53
C VAL A 91 -9.23 5.88 11.85
N ARG A 92 -9.63 6.61 10.81
CA ARG A 92 -10.87 6.34 10.07
C ARG A 92 -10.86 5.02 9.31
N VAL A 93 -9.75 4.68 8.65
CA VAL A 93 -9.62 3.38 7.96
C VAL A 93 -9.74 2.23 8.97
N ARG A 94 -9.00 2.29 10.08
CA ARG A 94 -9.06 1.28 11.14
C ARG A 94 -10.44 1.18 11.81
N ALA A 95 -11.14 2.30 11.98
CA ALA A 95 -12.49 2.31 12.55
C ALA A 95 -13.55 1.76 11.58
N GLY A 96 -13.37 1.97 10.27
CA GLY A 96 -14.22 1.40 9.22
C GLY A 96 -14.10 -0.12 9.10
N GLU A 97 -12.93 -0.68 9.41
CA GLU A 97 -12.73 -2.13 9.50
C GLU A 97 -13.51 -2.76 10.68
N ALA A 98 -13.56 -2.09 11.82
CA ALA A 98 -14.24 -2.59 13.03
C ALA A 98 -15.78 -2.59 12.91
N THR A 99 -16.36 -1.71 12.09
CA THR A 99 -17.83 -1.61 11.91
C THR A 99 -18.38 -2.61 10.88
N ARG A 100 -17.53 -3.21 10.05
CA ARG A 100 -17.94 -4.25 9.08
C ARG A 100 -18.09 -5.65 9.70
N GLY A 101 -17.73 -5.82 10.97
CA GLY A 101 -17.83 -7.09 11.71
C GLY A 101 -19.14 -7.32 12.48
N SER A 102 -20.12 -6.42 12.39
CA SER A 102 -21.43 -6.58 13.05
C SER A 102 -22.53 -6.01 12.18
N GLY A 103 -23.11 -6.86 11.34
CA GLY A 103 -24.27 -6.53 10.52
C GLY A 103 -24.80 -7.76 9.83
N ASP A 104 -25.78 -8.41 10.45
CA ASP A 104 -26.62 -9.42 9.80
C ASP A 104 -27.30 -8.82 8.55
N GLY A 105 -27.14 -9.50 7.41
CA GLY A 105 -28.17 -9.54 6.37
C GLY A 105 -28.15 -8.48 5.26
N LYS A 106 -27.52 -8.88 4.14
CA LYS A 106 -28.00 -8.68 2.75
C LYS A 106 -27.71 -7.33 2.06
N GLN A 107 -26.51 -7.24 1.48
CA GLN A 107 -26.32 -6.67 0.15
C GLN A 107 -25.61 -7.70 -0.73
N SER A 108 -26.23 -8.03 -1.85
CA SER A 108 -25.65 -8.81 -2.93
C SER A 108 -24.64 -7.95 -3.68
N ASP A 109 -23.36 -8.28 -3.56
CA ASP A 109 -22.39 -7.99 -4.63
C ASP A 109 -21.59 -9.27 -4.89
N VAL A 110 -22.11 -10.07 -5.82
CA VAL A 110 -21.43 -11.21 -6.39
C VAL A 110 -20.29 -10.66 -7.24
N GLY A 111 -19.09 -10.59 -6.67
CA GLY A 111 -17.90 -10.31 -7.46
C GLY A 111 -16.73 -9.79 -6.64
N LYS A 112 -15.86 -10.70 -6.19
CA LYS A 112 -14.38 -10.53 -6.11
C LYS A 112 -13.64 -11.66 -5.38
N HIS A 113 -14.32 -12.59 -4.69
CA HIS A 113 -13.63 -13.75 -4.11
C HIS A 113 -13.12 -14.71 -5.20
N LEU A 114 -13.96 -14.95 -6.22
CA LEU A 114 -13.65 -15.85 -7.34
C LEU A 114 -12.42 -15.43 -8.16
N GLY A 115 -12.06 -14.15 -8.18
CA GLY A 115 -10.91 -13.66 -8.97
C GLY A 115 -9.56 -14.06 -8.38
N MET A 116 -9.50 -14.22 -7.06
CA MET A 116 -8.28 -14.63 -6.37
C MET A 116 -8.15 -16.15 -6.37
N ASP A 117 -9.25 -16.89 -6.23
CA ASP A 117 -9.27 -18.36 -6.33
C ASP A 117 -8.77 -18.83 -7.70
N ASN A 118 -9.24 -18.20 -8.79
CA ASN A 118 -8.74 -18.48 -10.15
C ASN A 118 -7.24 -18.17 -10.33
N LEU A 119 -6.70 -17.19 -9.58
CA LEU A 119 -5.27 -16.88 -9.60
C LEU A 119 -4.47 -17.90 -8.79
N ILE A 120 -5.01 -18.35 -7.66
CA ILE A 120 -4.42 -19.41 -6.82
C ILE A 120 -4.32 -20.69 -7.65
N ASP A 121 -5.40 -21.14 -8.30
CA ASP A 121 -5.40 -22.32 -9.16
C ASP A 121 -4.34 -22.24 -10.27
N HIS A 122 -4.22 -21.08 -10.93
CA HIS A 122 -3.23 -20.87 -11.98
C HIS A 122 -1.78 -20.90 -11.45
N VAL A 123 -1.55 -20.38 -10.24
CA VAL A 123 -0.24 -20.42 -9.60
C VAL A 123 0.10 -21.85 -9.16
N GLU A 124 -0.84 -22.59 -8.58
CA GLU A 124 -0.67 -23.99 -8.19
C GLU A 124 -0.35 -24.88 -9.40
N GLU A 125 -1.06 -24.71 -10.52
CA GLU A 125 -0.77 -25.43 -11.77
C GLU A 125 0.67 -25.16 -12.26
N ARG A 126 1.10 -23.88 -12.21
CA ARG A 126 2.46 -23.49 -12.59
C ARG A 126 3.51 -24.08 -11.67
N ILE A 127 3.26 -24.14 -10.36
CA ILE A 127 4.17 -24.74 -9.38
C ILE A 127 4.32 -26.24 -9.68
N ALA A 128 3.21 -26.98 -9.82
CA ALA A 128 3.25 -28.41 -10.11
C ALA A 128 4.01 -28.73 -11.41
N LYS A 129 3.83 -27.91 -12.45
CA LYS A 129 4.55 -28.04 -13.72
C LYS A 129 6.06 -27.81 -13.56
N LEU A 130 6.46 -26.80 -12.79
CA LEU A 130 7.86 -26.47 -12.54
C LEU A 130 8.54 -27.58 -11.71
N GLU A 131 7.88 -28.10 -10.70
CA GLU A 131 8.39 -29.22 -9.89
C GLU A 131 8.63 -30.47 -10.74
N LYS A 132 7.71 -30.79 -11.65
CA LYS A 132 7.87 -31.91 -12.58
C LYS A 132 9.07 -31.71 -13.51
N LEU A 133 9.26 -30.50 -14.03
CA LEU A 133 10.41 -30.16 -14.88
C LEU A 133 11.73 -30.22 -14.10
N LEU A 134 11.76 -29.71 -12.87
CA LEU A 134 12.93 -29.76 -12.00
C LEU A 134 13.33 -31.22 -11.72
N ASN A 135 12.36 -32.07 -11.37
CA ASN A 135 12.59 -33.49 -11.12
C ASN A 135 13.09 -34.23 -12.37
N LYS A 136 12.55 -33.91 -13.56
CA LYS A 136 13.04 -34.47 -14.82
C LYS A 136 14.48 -34.04 -15.08
N LYS A 137 14.79 -32.75 -14.93
CA LYS A 137 16.12 -32.19 -15.16
C LYS A 137 17.15 -32.76 -14.18
N SER A 138 16.76 -32.96 -12.92
CA SER A 138 17.61 -33.60 -11.90
C SER A 138 18.00 -35.03 -12.29
N ARG A 139 17.04 -35.86 -12.72
CA ARG A 139 17.32 -37.22 -13.20
C ARG A 139 18.22 -37.22 -14.44
N GLU A 140 18.01 -36.29 -15.37
CA GLU A 140 18.84 -36.17 -16.57
C GLU A 140 20.29 -35.82 -16.23
N VAL A 141 20.50 -34.89 -15.29
CA VAL A 141 21.84 -34.54 -14.80
C VAL A 141 22.51 -35.73 -14.14
N GLU A 142 21.78 -36.49 -13.31
CA GLU A 142 22.31 -37.68 -12.65
C GLU A 142 22.69 -38.78 -13.65
N LEU A 143 21.86 -39.02 -14.68
CA LEU A 143 22.18 -39.96 -15.75
C LEU A 143 23.40 -39.52 -16.56
N ARG A 144 23.50 -38.24 -16.89
CA ARG A 144 24.68 -37.67 -17.58
C ARG A 144 25.95 -37.80 -16.74
N LYS A 145 25.85 -37.62 -15.41
CA LYS A 145 26.97 -37.80 -14.49
C LYS A 145 27.44 -39.26 -14.49
N LYS A 146 26.52 -40.22 -14.31
CA LYS A 146 26.84 -41.66 -14.35
C LYS A 146 27.43 -42.11 -15.69
N ALA A 147 26.96 -41.56 -16.80
CA ALA A 147 27.50 -41.87 -18.13
C ALA A 147 28.96 -41.39 -18.26
N ARG A 148 29.29 -40.20 -17.74
CA ARG A 148 30.68 -39.69 -17.72
C ARG A 148 31.58 -40.54 -16.84
N GLU A 149 31.10 -40.93 -15.66
CA GLU A 149 31.84 -41.82 -14.75
C GLU A 149 32.08 -43.21 -15.35
N ALA A 150 31.10 -43.76 -16.08
CA ALA A 150 31.27 -45.03 -16.79
C ALA A 150 32.32 -44.94 -17.90
N ALA A 151 32.25 -43.89 -18.73
CA ALA A 151 33.25 -43.67 -19.79
C ALA A 151 34.67 -43.49 -19.24
N ALA A 152 34.83 -42.83 -18.09
CA ALA A 152 36.13 -42.71 -17.42
C ALA A 152 36.68 -44.07 -16.96
N ARG A 153 35.82 -44.94 -16.40
CA ARG A 153 36.21 -46.30 -15.98
C ARG A 153 36.59 -47.19 -17.16
N ASP A 154 35.87 -47.11 -18.28
CA ASP A 154 36.18 -47.90 -19.48
C ASP A 154 37.53 -47.49 -20.10
N MET A 155 37.84 -46.19 -20.10
CA MET A 155 39.16 -45.67 -20.51
C MET A 155 40.28 -46.18 -19.60
N GLU A 156 40.07 -46.21 -18.29
CA GLU A 156 41.05 -46.70 -17.31
C GLU A 156 41.30 -48.21 -17.46
N ALA A 157 40.25 -49.02 -17.65
CA ALA A 157 40.36 -50.46 -17.86
C ALA A 157 41.02 -50.85 -19.20
N SER A 158 40.87 -50.03 -20.24
CA SER A 158 41.54 -50.26 -21.53
C SER A 158 43.03 -49.94 -21.48
N SER A 159 43.45 -49.05 -20.57
CA SER A 159 44.86 -48.66 -20.43
C SER A 159 45.69 -49.67 -19.62
N THR A 160 45.05 -50.54 -18.83
CA THR A 160 45.74 -51.57 -18.01
C THR A 160 45.93 -52.90 -18.74
N THR A 161 45.16 -53.16 -19.80
CA THR A 161 45.22 -54.40 -20.58
C THR A 161 46.20 -54.37 -21.74
N SER A 162 46.82 -53.22 -22.05
CA SER A 162 47.81 -53.07 -23.14
C SER A 162 49.27 -53.16 -22.67
N ILE A 163 49.52 -53.64 -21.45
CA ILE A 163 50.86 -53.68 -20.81
C ILE A 163 51.41 -55.12 -20.67
N ASP A 164 50.68 -56.15 -21.10
CA ASP A 164 51.17 -57.56 -21.12
C ASP A 164 51.67 -57.99 -22.52
#